data_AF-A0A919MJK1-F1
#
_entry.id   AF-A0A919MJK1-F1
#
_cell.length_a   1.000
_cell.length_b   1.000
_cell.length_c   1.000
_cell.angle_alpha   90.00
_cell.angle_beta   90.00
_cell.angle_gamma   90.00
#
_symmetry.space_group_name_H-M   'P 1'
#
loop_
_entity.id
_entity.type
_entity.pdbx_description
1 polymer ?
#
loop_
_entity_poly.entity_id
_entity_poly.type
_entity_poly.pdbx_seq_one_letter_code
_entity_poly.pdbx_strand_id
1 'polypeptide(L)' 'MNVSAGRVSQIENGDLDANEVATLSRYARALGARMRIIFDYGGDLRRIA' A
#
# COMPACT_ATOMS: atom_id res chain seq x y z
N MET A 1 5.94 -8.57 -15.27
CA MET A 1 5.92 -8.47 -13.79
C MET A 1 5.54 -9.84 -13.26
N ASN A 2 6.34 -10.46 -12.40
CA ASN A 2 6.10 -11.83 -11.90
C ASN A 2 5.01 -11.86 -10.80
N VAL A 3 3.88 -11.23 -11.07
CA VAL A 3 2.76 -11.04 -10.14
C VAL A 3 1.48 -11.27 -10.95
N SER A 4 0.58 -12.10 -10.43
CA SER A 4 -0.68 -12.39 -11.13
C SER A 4 -1.59 -11.16 -11.19
N ALA A 5 -2.39 -11.03 -12.24
CA ALA A 5 -3.35 -9.92 -12.38
C ALA A 5 -4.34 -9.85 -11.19
N GLY A 6 -4.72 -11.00 -10.63
CA GLY A 6 -5.51 -11.06 -9.40
C GLY A 6 -4.79 -10.46 -8.20
N ARG A 7 -3.48 -10.71 -8.05
CA ARG A 7 -2.67 -10.14 -6.97
C ARG A 7 -2.47 -8.64 -7.12
N VAL A 8 -2.35 -8.13 -8.35
CA VAL A 8 -2.32 -6.68 -8.63
C VAL A 8 -3.63 -6.01 -8.20
N SER A 9 -4.77 -6.59 -8.58
CA SER A 9 -6.09 -6.05 -8.21
C SER A 9 -6.33 -6.02 -6.70
N GLN A 10 -5.91 -7.07 -5.96
CA GLN A 10 -5.98 -7.07 -4.50
C GLN A 10 -5.19 -5.93 -3.87
N ILE A 11 -3.96 -5.70 -4.34
CA ILE A 11 -3.10 -4.61 -3.86
C ILE A 11 -3.74 -3.24 -4.16
N GLU A 12 -4.26 -3.05 -5.37
CA GLU A 12 -4.90 -1.79 -5.79
C GLU A 12 -6.18 -1.47 -5.00
N ASN A 13 -6.92 -2.50 -4.59
CA ASN A 13 -8.16 -2.36 -3.81
C ASN A 13 -7.93 -2.40 -2.28
N GLY A 14 -6.68 -2.40 -1.82
CA GLY A 14 -6.34 -2.37 -0.39
C GLY A 14 -6.51 -3.71 0.33
N ASP A 15 -6.71 -4.81 -0.40
CA ASP A 15 -6.69 -6.19 0.10
C ASP A 15 -5.23 -6.67 0.27
N LEU A 16 -4.49 -5.92 1.08
CA LEU A 16 -3.12 -6.20 1.45
C LEU A 16 -3.11 -7.11 2.68
N ASP A 17 -3.18 -8.42 2.45
CA ASP A 17 -2.88 -9.43 3.47
C ASP A 17 -1.37 -9.49 3.81
N ALA A 18 -0.70 -8.34 3.82
CA ALA A 18 0.68 -8.17 4.24
C ALA A 18 0.66 -7.67 5.69
N ASN A 19 0.78 -8.61 6.64
CA ASN A 19 0.87 -8.34 8.08
C ASN A 19 1.75 -7.13 8.45
N GLU A 20 2.79 -6.86 7.67
CA GLU A 20 3.71 -5.73 7.86
C GLU A 20 3.08 -4.37 7.51
N VAL A 21 2.34 -4.25 6.40
CA VAL A 21 1.64 -3.00 6.02
C VAL A 21 0.53 -2.69 7.03
N ALA A 22 -0.18 -3.72 7.50
CA ALA A 22 -1.16 -3.59 8.57
C ALA A 22 -0.52 -3.14 9.89
N THR A 23 0.68 -3.66 10.20
CA THR A 23 1.44 -3.26 11.39
C THR A 23 1.88 -1.80 11.31
N LEU A 24 2.46 -1.38 10.18
CA LEU A 24 2.86 0.02 9.95
C LEU A 24 1.65 0.98 10.00
N SER A 25 0.49 0.53 9.48
CA SER A 25 -0.75 1.30 9.54
C SER A 25 -1.23 1.52 10.98
N ARG A 26 -1.19 0.48 11.82
CA ARG A 26 -1.55 0.58 13.25
C ARG A 26 -0.59 1.49 14.00
N TYR A 27 0.70 1.38 13.71
CA TYR A 27 1.72 2.22 14.32
C TYR A 27 1.53 3.69 13.95
N ALA A 28 1.31 4.01 12.67
CA ALA A 28 1.02 5.37 12.22
C ALA A 28 -0.22 5.94 12.93
N ARG A 29 -1.29 5.15 13.04
CA ARG A 29 -2.52 5.55 13.78
C ARG A 29 -2.24 5.83 15.25
N ALA A 30 -1.43 5.00 15.91
CA ALA A 30 -1.06 5.19 17.32
C ALA A 30 -0.30 6.51 17.56
N LEU A 31 0.42 7.00 16.55
CA LEU A 31 1.12 8.29 16.57
C LEU A 31 0.25 9.47 16.11
N GLY A 32 -1.02 9.26 15.75
CA GLY A 32 -1.86 10.28 15.12
C GLY A 32 -1.42 10.66 13.70
N ALA A 33 -0.55 9.86 13.09
CA ALA A 33 -0.03 10.07 11.75
C ALA A 33 -0.91 9.38 10.68
N ARG A 34 -0.83 9.87 9.45
CA ARG A 34 -1.50 9.29 8.27
C ARG A 34 -0.49 8.58 7.39
N MET A 35 -0.57 7.25 7.32
CA MET A 35 0.23 6.45 6.39
C MET A 35 -0.23 6.66 4.94
N ARG A 36 0.72 6.65 4.00
CA ARG A 36 0.47 6.68 2.55
C ARG A 36 1.46 5.74 1.88
N ILE A 37 1.01 4.94 0.94
CA ILE A 37 1.87 4.12 0.08
C ILE A 37 1.95 4.81 -1.28
N ILE A 38 3.16 5.14 -1.72
CA ILE A 38 3.40 5.90 -2.95
C ILE A 38 4.31 5.06 -3.85
N PHE A 39 3.88 4.90 -5.09
CA PHE A 39 4.71 4.36 -6.17
C PHE A 39 5.24 5.55 -6.96
N ASP A 40 6.56 5.66 -7.00
CA ASP A 40 7.27 6.69 -7.75
C ASP A 40 7.85 6.09 -9.03
N TYR A 41 7.39 6.60 -10.17
CA TYR A 41 7.81 6.18 -11.50
C TYR A 41 8.81 7.16 -12.14
N GLY A 42 9.37 8.10 -11.38
CA GLY A 42 10.33 9.11 -11.85
C GLY A 42 9.72 10.26 -12.67
N GLY A 43 8.42 10.23 -12.91
CA GLY A 43 7.65 11.27 -13.61
C GLY A 43 6.14 11.24 -13.34
N ASP A 44 5.65 10.19 -12.65
CA ASP A 44 4.30 10.09 -12.13
C ASP A 44 4.36 9.52 -10.71
N LEU A 45 3.49 10.02 -9.84
CA LEU A 45 3.32 9.52 -8.48
C LEU A 45 1.92 8.94 -8.36
N ARG A 46 1.84 7.63 -8.11
CA ARG A 46 0.55 6.97 -7.84
C ARG A 46 0.43 6.62 -6.37
N ARG A 47 -0.69 7.05 -5.80
CA ARG A 47 -1.08 6.67 -4.46
C ARG A 47 -2.00 5.45 -4.53
N ILE A 48 -1.71 4.44 -3.71
CA ILE A 48 -2.67 3.38 -3.40
C ILE A 48 -3.46 3.84 -2.16
N ALA A 49 -4.78 3.63 -2.21
CA ALA A 49 -5.77 4.14 -1.26
C ALA A 49 -5.31 4.09 0.20
#